data_AF-A0A9D6X2G0-F1
#
_entry.id   AF-A0A9D6X2G0-F1
#
_cell.length_a   1.000
_cell.length_b   1.000
_cell.length_c   1.000
_cell.angle_alpha   90.00
_cell.angle_beta   90.00
_cell.angle_gamma   90.00
#
_symmetry.space_group_name_H-M   'P 1'
#
loop_
_entity.id
_entity.type
_entity.pdbx_description
1 polymer ?
#
loop_
_entity_poly.entity_id
_entity_poly.type
_entity_poly.pdbx_seq_one_letter_code
_entity_poly.pdbx_strand_id
1 'polypeptide(L)'
;MTTAALRPFTPSFTTRRKPFAAIALLALLAIGLCIAMPGYALDLVAFTGITGPLVSALTQISALGPGIKALVGFVGFVVALISLAALRNFGPVLFYVGLAIFGAVGLVIAGAIMGAVV
;
A
#
# COMPACT_ATOMS: atom_id res chain seq x y z
N MET A 1 -30.25 -28.85 -41.89
CA MET A 1 -29.81 -29.13 -40.51
C MET A 1 -28.30 -29.37 -40.55
N THR A 2 -27.50 -28.36 -40.25
CA THR A 2 -26.03 -28.39 -40.34
C THR A 2 -25.46 -28.02 -38.98
N THR A 3 -24.88 -28.99 -38.29
CA THR A 3 -24.30 -28.86 -36.95
C THR A 3 -22.90 -28.24 -37.05
N ALA A 4 -22.78 -26.94 -36.74
CA ALA A 4 -21.50 -26.30 -36.51
C ALA A 4 -20.95 -26.75 -35.15
N ALA A 5 -19.89 -27.56 -35.17
CA ALA A 5 -19.17 -27.98 -33.97
C ALA A 5 -18.40 -26.78 -33.39
N LEU A 6 -18.97 -26.13 -32.37
CA LEU A 6 -18.28 -25.13 -31.57
C LEU A 6 -17.23 -25.84 -30.71
N ARG A 7 -15.96 -25.68 -31.07
CA ARG A 7 -14.82 -26.10 -30.23
C ARG A 7 -14.76 -25.17 -29.00
N PRO A 8 -14.80 -25.69 -27.76
CA PRO A 8 -14.62 -24.86 -26.59
C PRO A 8 -13.19 -24.33 -26.53
N PHE A 9 -13.05 -23.01 -26.47
CA PHE A 9 -11.80 -22.34 -26.08
C PHE A 9 -11.55 -22.62 -24.60
N THR A 10 -10.65 -23.54 -24.29
CA THR A 10 -10.15 -23.76 -22.93
C THR A 10 -8.92 -22.87 -22.71
N PRO A 11 -9.02 -21.74 -21.98
CA PRO A 11 -7.85 -20.98 -21.56
C PRO A 11 -7.09 -21.80 -20.52
N SER A 12 -6.02 -22.46 -20.94
CA SER A 12 -5.08 -23.11 -20.02
C SER A 12 -4.19 -22.04 -19.39
N PHE A 13 -4.59 -21.52 -18.22
CA PHE A 13 -3.72 -20.72 -17.37
C PHE A 13 -2.67 -21.62 -16.75
N THR A 14 -1.64 -21.97 -17.51
CA THR A 14 -0.43 -22.60 -16.98
C THR A 14 0.38 -21.54 -16.23
N THR A 15 0.07 -21.36 -14.95
CA THR A 15 0.97 -20.67 -14.02
C THR A 15 2.19 -21.57 -13.81
N ARG A 16 3.20 -21.40 -14.68
CA ARG A 16 4.54 -21.96 -14.47
C ARG A 16 5.16 -21.19 -13.31
N ARG A 17 4.86 -21.63 -12.08
CA ARG A 17 5.42 -21.07 -10.84
C ARG A 17 6.94 -21.12 -10.95
N LYS A 18 7.57 -19.98 -11.24
CA LYS A 18 9.02 -19.79 -11.18
C LYS A 18 9.33 -19.29 -9.77
N PRO A 19 9.55 -20.18 -8.78
CA PRO A 19 9.78 -19.76 -7.39
C PRO A 19 10.97 -18.81 -7.31
N PHE A 20 11.99 -19.00 -8.14
CA PHE A 20 13.14 -18.11 -8.25
C PHE A 20 12.79 -16.66 -8.66
N ALA A 21 11.80 -16.47 -9.55
CA ALA A 21 11.36 -15.12 -9.92
C ALA A 21 10.59 -14.45 -8.77
N ALA A 22 9.79 -15.23 -8.02
CA ALA A 22 9.09 -14.75 -6.83
C ALA A 22 10.07 -14.38 -5.71
N ILE A 23 11.10 -15.20 -5.48
CA ILE A 23 12.16 -14.94 -4.49
C ILE A 23 12.99 -13.72 -4.90
N ALA A 24 13.35 -13.58 -6.18
CA ALA A 24 14.07 -12.42 -6.68
C ALA A 24 13.26 -11.13 -6.53
N LEU A 25 11.95 -11.17 -6.83
CA LEU A 25 11.05 -10.03 -6.59
C LEU A 25 10.91 -9.70 -5.11
N LEU A 26 10.84 -10.72 -4.24
CA LEU A 26 10.74 -10.53 -2.79
C LEU A 26 12.04 -9.98 -2.19
N ALA A 27 13.19 -10.39 -2.71
CA ALA A 27 14.49 -9.83 -2.34
C ALA A 27 14.65 -8.38 -2.83
N LEU A 28 14.25 -8.09 -4.07
CA LEU A 28 14.27 -6.73 -4.62
C LEU A 28 13.31 -5.81 -3.85
N LEU A 29 12.15 -6.33 -3.46
CA LEU A 29 11.20 -5.67 -2.57
C LEU A 29 11.83 -5.37 -1.20
N ALA A 30 12.46 -6.36 -0.57
CA ALA A 30 13.11 -6.19 0.73
C ALA A 30 14.25 -5.18 0.69
N ILE A 31 15.04 -5.17 -0.40
CA ILE A 31 16.13 -4.21 -0.59
C ILE A 31 15.56 -2.80 -0.81
N GLY A 32 14.55 -2.64 -1.67
CA GLY A 32 13.86 -1.37 -1.86
C GLY A 32 13.23 -0.85 -0.57
N LEU A 33 12.70 -1.75 0.26
CA LEU A 33 12.16 -1.46 1.58
C LEU A 33 13.24 -0.98 2.56
N CYS A 34 14.40 -1.64 2.60
CA CYS A 34 15.53 -1.19 3.43
C CYS A 34 16.07 0.18 3.00
N ILE A 35 16.06 0.49 1.70
CA ILE A 35 16.50 1.79 1.17
C ILE A 35 15.44 2.88 1.43
N ALA A 36 14.16 2.54 1.33
CA ALA A 36 13.05 3.46 1.53
C ALA A 36 12.71 3.72 3.00
N MET A 37 13.31 2.99 3.94
CA MET A 37 13.14 3.23 5.38
C MET A 37 13.71 4.64 5.69
N PRO A 38 12.87 5.65 5.91
CA PRO A 38 13.33 7.00 6.12
C PRO A 38 13.73 7.11 7.59
N GLY A 39 15.03 7.24 7.86
CA GLY A 39 15.55 7.56 9.19
C GLY A 39 15.23 8.99 9.66
N TYR A 40 14.47 9.75 8.87
CA TYR A 40 14.04 11.09 9.22
C TYR A 40 12.59 11.04 9.68
N ALA A 41 12.38 11.24 10.98
CA ALA A 41 11.07 11.61 11.49
C ALA A 41 10.58 12.82 10.69
N LEU A 42 9.40 12.70 10.09
CA LEU A 42 8.69 13.86 9.54
C LEU A 42 8.55 14.87 10.68
N ASP A 43 9.28 15.97 10.63
CA ASP A 43 9.18 17.03 11.61
C ASP A 43 7.90 17.84 11.32
N LEU A 44 6.79 17.40 11.91
CA LEU A 44 5.52 18.13 11.87
C LEU A 44 5.55 19.42 12.73
N VAL A 45 6.69 19.76 13.35
CA VAL A 45 6.88 21.02 14.11
C VAL A 45 7.48 22.11 13.22
N ALA A 46 8.13 21.76 12.11
CA ALA A 46 8.65 22.70 11.12
C ALA A 46 7.59 23.19 10.11
N PHE A 47 6.33 23.38 10.52
CA PHE A 47 5.39 24.23 9.79
C PHE A 47 5.73 25.72 9.98
N THR A 48 6.99 26.11 9.79
CA THR A 48 7.50 27.46 10.02
C THR A 48 6.99 28.48 8.99
N GLY A 49 5.94 28.14 8.22
CA GLY A 49 5.30 28.98 7.22
C GLY A 49 3.78 28.81 7.06
N ILE A 50 3.10 27.97 7.85
CA ILE A 50 1.62 27.88 7.84
C ILE A 50 1.10 28.40 9.18
N THR A 51 0.67 29.65 9.22
CA THR A 51 -0.12 30.17 10.34
C THR A 51 -1.60 29.98 10.05
N GLY A 52 -2.38 29.49 11.03
CA GLY A 52 -3.83 29.35 10.91
C GLY A 52 -4.44 28.16 11.67
N PRO A 53 -5.77 27.94 11.56
CA PRO A 53 -6.51 26.90 12.28
C PRO A 53 -5.99 25.47 12.04
N LEU A 54 -5.37 25.25 10.88
CA LEU A 54 -4.83 23.96 10.46
C LEU A 54 -3.64 23.52 11.33
N VAL A 55 -2.76 24.43 11.75
CA VAL A 55 -1.64 24.07 12.64
C VAL A 55 -2.12 23.79 14.06
N SER A 56 -3.10 24.54 14.59
CA SER A 56 -3.70 24.19 15.88
C SER A 56 -4.34 22.79 15.87
N ALA A 57 -5.03 22.42 14.79
CA ALA A 57 -5.58 21.07 14.64
C ALA A 57 -4.48 20.00 14.56
N LEU A 58 -3.40 20.27 13.83
CA LEU A 58 -2.29 19.32 13.68
C LEU A 58 -1.46 19.17 14.97
N THR A 59 -1.28 20.23 15.76
CA THR A 59 -0.65 20.18 17.08
C THR A 59 -1.52 19.49 18.12
N GLN A 60 -2.85 19.66 18.05
CA GLN A 60 -3.76 18.90 18.90
C GLN A 60 -3.74 17.40 18.55
N ILE A 61 -3.69 17.07 17.25
CA ILE A 61 -3.52 15.68 16.79
C ILE A 61 -2.13 15.14 17.17
N SER A 62 -1.11 16.01 17.23
CA SER A 62 0.23 15.61 17.63
C SER A 62 0.34 15.30 19.13
N ALA A 63 -0.48 15.97 19.96
CA ALA A 63 -0.57 15.76 21.41
C ALA A 63 -1.45 14.57 21.83
N LEU A 64 -2.21 13.97 20.90
CA LEU A 64 -2.95 12.74 21.17
C LEU A 64 -1.97 11.59 21.48
N GLY A 65 -2.30 10.78 22.48
CA GLY A 65 -1.45 9.68 22.93
C GLY A 65 -1.09 8.69 21.79
N PRO A 66 0.01 7.92 21.95
CA PRO A 66 0.52 6.98 20.94
C PRO A 66 -0.56 6.10 20.29
N GLY A 67 -1.51 5.61 21.10
CA GLY A 67 -2.61 4.75 20.63
C GLY A 67 -3.55 5.40 19.60
N ILE A 68 -3.77 6.72 19.67
CA ILE A 68 -4.70 7.40 18.77
C ILE A 68 -4.02 7.65 17.41
N LYS A 69 -2.72 7.96 17.42
CA LYS A 69 -1.90 8.05 16.18
C LYS A 69 -1.88 6.71 15.45
N ALA A 70 -1.72 5.62 16.21
CA ALA A 70 -1.79 4.27 15.66
C ALA A 70 -3.17 3.96 15.07
N LEU A 71 -4.25 4.38 15.74
CA LEU A 71 -5.62 4.18 15.24
C LEU A 71 -5.88 4.96 13.96
N VAL A 72 -5.47 6.23 13.87
CA VAL A 72 -5.62 7.04 12.65
C VAL A 72 -4.81 6.45 11.49
N GLY A 73 -3.58 5.99 11.76
CA GLY A 73 -2.76 5.28 10.78
C GLY A 73 -3.42 3.99 10.29
N PHE A 74 -3.98 3.18 11.21
CA PHE A 74 -4.70 1.96 10.88
C PHE A 74 -5.96 2.23 10.04
N VAL A 75 -6.79 3.22 10.42
CA VAL A 75 -7.99 3.57 9.67
C VAL A 75 -7.63 4.07 8.28
N GLY A 76 -6.63 4.95 8.16
CA GLY A 76 -6.14 5.42 6.86
C GLY A 76 -5.63 4.29 5.97
N PHE A 77 -4.95 3.32 6.57
CA PHE A 77 -4.50 2.10 5.88
C PHE A 77 -5.69 1.28 5.37
N VAL A 78 -6.67 0.97 6.22
CA VAL A 78 -7.87 0.22 5.85
C VAL A 78 -8.65 0.92 4.72
N VAL A 79 -8.80 2.25 4.80
CA VAL A 79 -9.44 3.04 3.75
C VAL A 79 -8.71 2.88 2.42
N ALA A 80 -7.38 2.92 2.40
CA ALA A 80 -6.59 2.70 1.20
C ALA A 80 -6.79 1.30 0.59
N LEU A 81 -6.92 0.24 1.42
CA LEU A 81 -7.21 -1.12 0.94
C LEU A 81 -8.58 -1.22 0.29
N ILE A 82 -9.58 -0.54 0.86
CA ILE A 82 -10.95 -0.54 0.32
C ILE A 82 -10.97 0.20 -1.02
N SER A 83 -10.31 1.35 -1.13
CA SER A 83 -10.17 2.08 -2.40
C SER A 83 -9.42 1.27 -3.46
N LEU A 84 -8.39 0.52 -3.06
CA LEU A 84 -7.69 -0.40 -3.95
C LEU A 84 -8.58 -1.58 -4.39
N ALA A 85 -9.40 -2.11 -3.50
CA ALA A 85 -10.37 -3.15 -3.85
C ALA A 85 -11.41 -2.63 -4.86
N ALA A 86 -11.77 -1.34 -4.80
CA ALA A 86 -12.65 -0.72 -5.80
C ALA A 86 -11.99 -0.64 -7.20
N LEU A 87 -10.66 -0.52 -7.28
CA LEU A 87 -9.91 -0.54 -8.54
C LEU A 87 -10.03 -1.87 -9.32
N ARG A 88 -10.43 -2.96 -8.66
CA ARG A 88 -10.76 -4.22 -9.36
C ARG A 88 -11.89 -4.06 -10.39
N ASN A 89 -12.75 -3.06 -10.21
CA ASN A 89 -13.85 -2.77 -11.14
C ASN A 89 -13.40 -1.94 -12.36
N PHE A 90 -12.23 -1.29 -12.30
CA PHE A 90 -11.65 -0.51 -13.42
C PHE A 90 -10.73 -1.35 -14.33
N GLY A 91 -10.57 -2.64 -14.02
CA GLY A 91 -9.87 -3.62 -14.85
C GLY A 91 -8.76 -4.37 -14.10
N PRO A 92 -8.38 -5.58 -14.56
CA PRO A 92 -7.42 -6.44 -13.86
C PRO A 92 -6.05 -5.76 -13.66
N VAL A 93 -5.60 -5.00 -14.66
CA VAL A 93 -4.28 -4.34 -14.65
C VAL A 93 -4.17 -3.31 -13.52
N LEU A 94 -5.16 -2.43 -13.35
CA LEU A 94 -5.12 -1.41 -12.31
C LEU A 94 -5.14 -2.03 -10.91
N PHE A 95 -5.86 -3.14 -10.72
CA PHE A 95 -5.84 -3.85 -9.46
C PHE A 95 -4.49 -4.51 -9.19
N TYR A 96 -3.90 -5.22 -10.16
CA TYR A 96 -2.61 -5.88 -9.95
C TYR A 96 -1.47 -4.89 -9.74
N VAL A 97 -1.43 -3.81 -10.52
CA VAL A 97 -0.43 -2.75 -10.38
C VAL A 97 -0.63 -2.00 -9.07
N GLY A 98 -1.87 -1.63 -8.74
CA GLY A 98 -2.19 -0.97 -7.47
C GLY A 98 -1.84 -1.83 -6.26
N LEU A 99 -2.14 -3.13 -6.29
CA LEU A 99 -1.78 -4.09 -5.24
C LEU A 99 -0.27 -4.27 -5.12
N ALA A 100 0.44 -4.34 -6.25
CA ALA A 100 1.90 -4.44 -6.25
C ALA A 100 2.55 -3.22 -5.61
N ILE A 101 2.11 -2.01 -5.98
CA ILE A 101 2.65 -0.75 -5.42
C ILE A 101 2.27 -0.60 -3.95
N PHE A 102 1.01 -0.89 -3.61
CA PHE A 102 0.52 -0.81 -2.23
C PHE A 102 1.25 -1.79 -1.31
N GLY A 103 1.46 -3.03 -1.76
CA GLY A 103 2.25 -4.02 -1.03
C GLY A 103 3.71 -3.61 -0.89
N ALA A 104 4.27 -2.99 -1.93
CA ALA A 104 5.68 -2.61 -1.93
C ALA A 104 6.01 -1.36 -1.11
N VAL A 105 5.13 -0.37 -1.09
CA VAL A 105 5.38 0.94 -0.47
C VAL A 105 4.42 1.18 0.69
N GLY A 106 3.14 0.88 0.52
CA GLY A 106 2.11 1.12 1.54
C GLY A 106 2.29 0.28 2.80
N LEU A 107 2.52 -1.04 2.67
CA LEU A 107 2.81 -1.91 3.81
C LEU A 107 4.12 -1.54 4.52
N VAL A 108 5.12 -1.13 3.74
CA VAL A 108 6.42 -0.67 4.22
C VAL A 108 6.31 0.55 5.11
N ILE A 109 5.62 1.59 4.62
CA ILE A 109 5.44 2.83 5.35
C ILE A 109 4.58 2.58 6.59
N ALA A 110 3.51 1.78 6.47
CA ALA A 110 2.68 1.42 7.62
C ALA A 110 3.48 0.69 8.71
N GLY A 111 4.36 -0.25 8.33
CA GLY A 111 5.25 -0.94 9.26
C GLY A 111 6.25 0.01 9.94
N ALA A 112 6.86 0.93 9.18
CA ALA A 112 7.79 1.92 9.72
C ALA A 112 7.11 2.89 10.70
N ILE A 113 5.90 3.35 10.39
CA ILE A 113 5.11 4.21 11.27
C ILE A 113 4.76 3.46 12.56
N MET A 114 4.32 2.19 12.47
CA MET A 114 3.99 1.37 13.65
C MET A 114 5.20 1.10 14.54
N GLY A 115 6.38 0.87 13.96
CA GLY A 115 7.63 0.68 14.72
C GLY A 115 8.11 1.96 15.41
N ALA A 116 7.74 3.14 14.90
CA ALA A 116 8.09 4.44 15.47
C ALA A 116 7.16 4.92 16.60
N VAL A 117 6.04 4.24 16.87
CA VAL A 117 5.10 4.60 17.95
C VAL A 117 5.36 3.85 19.27
N VAL A 118 6.40 3.02 19.33
CA VAL A 118 6.90 2.33 20.54
C VAL A 118 8.08 3.10 21.11
#